data_AF-A0A2U3YHP5-F1
#
_entry.id   AF-A0A2U3YHP5-F1
#
_cell.length_a   1.000
_cell.length_b   1.000
_cell.length_c   1.000
_cell.angle_alpha   90.00
_cell.angle_beta   90.00
_cell.angle_gamma   90.00
#
_symmetry.space_group_name_H-M   'P 1'
#
loop_
_entity.id
_entity.type
_entity.pdbx_description
1 polymer ?
#
loop_
_entity_poly.entity_id
_entity_poly.type
_entity_poly.pdbx_seq_one_letter_code
_entity_poly.pdbx_strand_id
1 'polypeptide(L)'
;MPLEDMNEFTTHILEVVNAHMILSKSNSQPPAGRAPISNPGMGETGNFGGNSSMPANGLTVAQNQVLNLIKACPRPEGLNFHDLKNQLQHMTVASIKQAVDFLSNEGHIYSTVDDDHFKSTDAD
;
A
#
# COMPACT_ATOMS: atom_id res chain seq x y z
N MET A 1 32.75 9.65 -11.35
CA MET A 1 33.42 10.97 -11.20
C MET A 1 32.74 11.68 -10.04
N PRO A 2 33.46 12.46 -9.23
CA PRO A 2 32.85 13.30 -8.19
C PRO A 2 31.90 14.31 -8.84
N LEU A 3 30.83 14.70 -8.14
CA LEU A 3 29.95 15.79 -8.58
C LEU A 3 30.70 17.11 -8.39
N GLU A 4 30.94 17.85 -9.48
CA GLU A 4 31.71 19.10 -9.49
C GLU A 4 30.81 20.35 -9.38
N ASP A 5 29.52 20.21 -9.70
CA ASP A 5 28.53 21.30 -9.65
C ASP A 5 27.25 20.85 -8.91
N MET A 6 26.80 21.66 -7.95
CA MET A 6 25.55 21.43 -7.22
C MET A 6 24.30 21.63 -8.09
N ASN A 7 24.45 22.30 -9.24
CA ASN A 7 23.39 22.38 -10.25
C ASN A 7 23.14 21.01 -10.90
N GLU A 8 24.15 20.15 -11.02
CA GLU A 8 23.97 18.77 -11.52
C GLU A 8 23.15 17.94 -10.54
N PHE A 9 23.38 18.10 -9.24
CA PHE A 9 22.58 17.45 -8.20
C PHE A 9 21.12 17.92 -8.25
N THR A 10 20.91 19.23 -8.39
CA THR A 10 19.56 19.81 -8.52
C THR A 10 18.87 19.32 -9.80
N THR A 11 19.61 19.29 -10.92
CA THR A 11 19.11 18.79 -12.21
C THR A 11 18.71 17.32 -12.12
N HIS A 12 19.54 16.48 -11.49
CA HIS A 12 19.24 15.08 -11.28
C HIS A 12 17.94 14.88 -10.48
N ILE A 13 17.73 15.65 -9.40
CA ILE A 13 16.47 15.60 -8.64
C ILE A 13 15.28 15.97 -9.54
N LEU A 14 15.40 17.04 -10.34
CA LEU A 14 14.33 17.47 -11.24
C LEU A 14 14.04 16.43 -12.33
N GLU A 15 15.06 15.79 -12.88
CA GLU A 15 14.92 14.73 -13.87
C GLU A 15 14.22 13.49 -13.30
N VAL A 16 14.60 13.05 -12.10
CA VAL A 16 13.97 11.90 -11.42
C VAL A 16 12.49 12.18 -11.13
N VAL A 17 12.16 13.37 -10.61
CA VAL A 17 10.77 13.76 -10.33
C VAL A 17 9.96 13.85 -11.63
N ASN A 18 10.53 14.43 -12.69
CA ASN A 18 9.86 14.56 -13.98
C ASN A 18 9.62 13.20 -14.64
N ALA A 19 10.62 12.31 -14.66
CA ALA A 19 10.49 10.96 -15.18
C ALA A 19 9.40 10.17 -14.44
N HIS A 20 9.39 10.25 -13.10
CA HIS A 20 8.36 9.62 -12.28
C HIS A 20 6.96 10.15 -12.61
N MET A 21 6.81 11.47 -12.78
CA MET A 21 5.52 12.09 -13.13
C MET A 21 5.02 11.70 -14.53
N ILE A 22 5.92 11.57 -15.51
CA ILE A 22 5.55 11.16 -16.87
C ILE A 22 5.14 9.69 -16.88
N LEU A 23 5.89 8.82 -16.21
CA LEU A 23 5.56 7.40 -16.08
C LEU A 23 4.22 7.19 -15.35
N SER A 24 3.98 7.91 -14.24
CA SER A 24 2.72 7.83 -13.51
C SER A 24 1.52 8.30 -14.34
N LYS A 25 1.69 9.33 -15.19
CA LYS A 25 0.64 9.81 -16.11
C LYS A 25 0.40 8.85 -17.27
N SER A 26 1.45 8.27 -17.86
CA SER A 26 1.32 7.32 -18.98
C SER A 26 0.58 6.03 -18.58
N ASN A 27 0.67 5.62 -17.31
CA ASN A 27 -0.04 4.47 -16.78
C ASN A 27 -1.53 4.73 -16.45
N SER A 28 -2.03 5.94 -16.73
CA SER A 28 -3.41 6.37 -16.43
C SER A 28 -4.30 6.57 -17.66
N GLN A 29 -3.82 6.28 -18.87
CA GLN A 29 -4.70 6.21 -20.05
C GLN A 29 -5.36 4.82 -20.16
N PRO A 30 -6.69 4.72 -20.14
CA PRO A 30 -7.36 3.49 -20.58
C PRO A 30 -7.11 3.30 -22.08
N PRO A 31 -6.88 2.06 -22.58
CA PRO A 31 -6.78 1.80 -24.00
C PRO A 31 -8.14 2.08 -24.65
N ALA A 32 -8.24 3.21 -25.34
CA ALA A 32 -9.40 3.52 -26.18
C ALA A 32 -9.37 2.62 -27.42
N GLY A 33 -10.32 1.70 -27.48
CA GLY A 33 -10.80 1.12 -28.73
C GLY A 33 -10.28 -0.26 -29.07
N ARG A 34 -11.01 -1.30 -28.62
CA ARG A 34 -11.31 -2.49 -29.43
C ARG A 34 -12.62 -3.12 -28.95
N ALA A 35 -13.47 -3.43 -29.93
CA ALA A 35 -14.89 -3.82 -29.82
C ALA A 35 -15.13 -5.13 -29.02
N PRO A 36 -16.38 -5.41 -28.59
CA PRO A 36 -16.66 -6.50 -27.66
C PRO A 36 -16.72 -7.85 -28.40
N ILE A 37 -15.98 -8.84 -27.90
CA ILE A 37 -16.23 -10.24 -28.23
C ILE A 37 -16.56 -10.95 -26.92
N SER A 38 -17.80 -11.39 -26.85
CA SER A 38 -18.39 -12.19 -25.79
C SER A 38 -17.61 -13.50 -25.62
N ASN A 39 -17.12 -13.78 -24.41
CA ASN A 39 -16.95 -15.15 -23.91
C ASN A 39 -16.85 -15.15 -22.36
N PRO A 40 -17.60 -16.00 -21.63
CA PRO A 40 -17.48 -16.11 -20.18
C PRO A 40 -16.43 -17.16 -19.83
N GLY A 41 -15.39 -16.78 -19.09
CA GLY A 41 -14.33 -17.71 -18.71
C GLY A 41 -13.40 -17.16 -17.62
N MET A 42 -13.75 -17.49 -16.38
CA MET A 42 -12.87 -17.83 -15.24
C MET A 42 -11.45 -17.24 -15.19
N GLY A 43 -11.17 -16.43 -14.16
CA GLY A 43 -9.80 -16.10 -13.77
C GLY A 43 -9.66 -14.77 -13.05
N GLU A 44 -10.04 -14.73 -11.78
CA GLU A 44 -9.69 -13.69 -10.82
C GLU A 44 -8.16 -13.48 -10.79
N THR A 45 -7.70 -12.26 -11.05
CA THR A 45 -6.39 -11.78 -10.58
C THR A 45 -6.51 -10.28 -10.35
N GLY A 46 -6.25 -9.89 -9.10
CA GLY A 46 -6.62 -8.62 -8.52
C GLY A 46 -6.07 -7.40 -9.26
N ASN A 47 -7.01 -6.60 -9.78
CA ASN A 47 -6.77 -5.23 -10.18
C ASN A 47 -7.66 -4.33 -9.32
N PHE A 48 -7.22 -4.08 -8.08
CA PHE A 48 -7.70 -2.92 -7.34
C PHE A 48 -6.81 -1.72 -7.67
N GLY A 49 -6.93 -1.26 -8.93
CA GLY A 49 -6.62 0.11 -9.31
C GLY A 49 -7.64 1.03 -8.67
N GLY A 50 -7.41 1.36 -7.40
CA GLY A 50 -8.24 2.27 -6.62
C GLY A 50 -7.45 3.53 -6.30
N ASN A 51 -7.91 4.63 -6.86
CA ASN A 51 -7.44 6.00 -6.72
C ASN A 51 -7.40 6.47 -5.23
N SER A 52 -6.45 5.99 -4.43
CA SER A 52 -6.32 6.36 -3.02
C SER A 52 -5.35 7.52 -2.86
N SER A 53 -5.87 8.68 -2.44
CA SER A 53 -5.07 9.78 -1.89
C SER A 53 -4.01 9.22 -0.95
N MET A 54 -2.74 9.32 -1.32
CA MET A 54 -1.62 8.93 -0.46
C MET A 54 -1.43 10.01 0.60
N PRO A 55 -1.72 9.76 1.89
CA PRO A 55 -1.24 10.63 2.97
C PRO A 55 0.29 10.74 2.98
N ALA A 56 0.80 11.79 3.61
CA ALA A 56 2.21 12.20 3.61
C ALA A 56 3.22 11.12 4.05
N ASN A 57 2.75 10.04 4.70
CA ASN A 57 3.55 8.89 5.12
C ASN A 57 3.74 7.81 4.04
N GLY A 58 3.27 8.03 2.82
CA GLY A 58 3.41 7.06 1.71
C GLY A 58 2.50 5.83 1.82
N LEU A 59 1.77 5.67 2.92
CA LEU A 59 0.73 4.65 3.09
C LEU A 59 -0.59 5.12 2.48
N THR A 60 -1.42 4.19 2.03
CA THR A 60 -2.83 4.49 1.67
C THR A 60 -3.66 4.74 2.93
N VAL A 61 -4.84 5.35 2.79
CA VAL A 61 -5.78 5.55 3.91
C VAL A 61 -6.15 4.22 4.59
N ALA A 62 -6.35 3.16 3.80
CA ALA A 62 -6.68 1.83 4.31
C ALA A 62 -5.54 1.22 5.14
N GLN A 63 -4.31 1.27 4.62
CA GLN A 63 -3.12 0.78 5.33
C GLN A 63 -2.87 1.58 6.61
N ASN A 64 -3.01 2.91 6.56
CA ASN A 64 -2.85 3.74 7.74
C ASN A 64 -3.90 3.45 8.81
N GLN A 65 -5.15 3.15 8.42
CA GLN A 65 -6.18 2.71 9.36
C GLN A 65 -5.81 1.39 10.04
N VAL A 66 -5.40 0.38 9.27
CA VAL A 66 -4.95 -0.92 9.82
C VAL A 66 -3.77 -0.73 10.77
N LEU A 67 -2.75 0.03 10.35
CA LEU A 67 -1.56 0.29 11.16
C LEU A 67 -1.91 0.99 12.48
N ASN A 68 -2.78 2.01 12.45
CA ASN A 68 -3.18 2.74 13.65
C ASN A 68 -3.92 1.84 14.65
N LEU A 69 -4.75 0.90 14.17
CA LEU A 69 -5.43 -0.05 15.06
C LEU A 69 -4.45 -1.01 15.72
N ILE A 70 -3.45 -1.49 14.97
CA ILE A 70 -2.41 -2.37 15.50
C ILE A 70 -1.55 -1.62 16.54
N LYS A 71 -1.16 -0.37 16.23
CA LYS A 71 -0.42 0.50 17.17
C LYS A 71 -1.20 0.81 18.45
N ALA A 72 -2.51 0.99 18.34
CA ALA A 72 -3.38 1.31 19.48
C ALA A 72 -3.63 0.11 20.41
N CYS A 73 -3.20 -1.11 20.04
CA CYS A 73 -3.42 -2.31 20.85
C CYS A 73 -2.30 -2.45 21.91
N PRO A 74 -2.60 -2.33 23.22
CA PRO A 74 -1.59 -2.45 24.28
C PRO A 74 -1.28 -3.91 24.64
N ARG A 75 -1.96 -4.88 24.03
CA ARG A 75 -1.87 -6.29 24.41
C ARG A 75 -0.50 -6.86 24.06
N PRO A 76 0.14 -7.65 24.96
CA PRO A 76 1.45 -8.24 24.68
C PRO A 76 1.40 -9.20 23.48
N GLU A 77 0.31 -9.94 23.32
CA GLU A 77 0.04 -10.81 22.18
C GLU A 77 -0.22 -10.05 20.87
N GLY A 78 -0.51 -8.75 20.90
CA GLY A 78 -0.86 -7.97 19.71
C GLY A 78 -2.35 -7.99 19.37
N LEU A 79 -2.68 -7.60 18.14
CA LEU A 79 -4.05 -7.54 17.63
C LEU A 79 -4.33 -8.68 16.65
N ASN A 80 -5.41 -9.42 16.87
CA ASN A 80 -5.81 -10.53 16.00
C ASN A 80 -6.48 -10.01 14.71
N PHE A 81 -6.29 -10.72 13.59
CA PHE A 81 -6.99 -10.47 12.33
C PHE A 81 -8.53 -10.40 12.47
N HIS A 82 -9.12 -11.23 13.34
CA HIS A 82 -10.55 -11.20 13.61
C HIS A 82 -10.98 -9.87 14.27
N ASP A 83 -10.18 -9.35 15.20
CA ASP A 83 -10.43 -8.07 15.86
C ASP A 83 -10.28 -6.90 14.86
N LEU A 84 -9.30 -6.98 13.95
CA LEU A 84 -9.16 -6.04 12.82
C LEU A 84 -10.43 -6.01 11.96
N LYS A 85 -10.94 -7.18 11.57
CA LYS A 85 -12.18 -7.30 10.79
C LYS A 85 -13.39 -6.70 11.52
N ASN A 86 -13.49 -6.93 12.83
CA ASN A 86 -14.60 -6.42 13.63
C ASN A 86 -14.55 -4.90 13.80
N GLN A 87 -13.36 -4.28 13.79
CA GLN A 87 -13.20 -2.83 13.87
C GLN A 87 -13.31 -2.15 12.50
N LEU A 88 -12.85 -2.80 11.44
CA LEU A 88 -12.87 -2.28 10.06
C LEU A 88 -14.05 -2.83 9.25
N GLN A 89 -15.28 -2.71 9.79
CA GLN A 89 -16.48 -3.25 9.15
C GLN A 89 -16.81 -2.60 7.80
N HIS A 90 -16.31 -1.38 7.57
CA HIS A 90 -16.43 -0.66 6.30
C HIS A 90 -15.45 -1.15 5.23
N MET A 91 -14.52 -2.05 5.58
CA MET A 91 -13.51 -2.57 4.68
C MET A 91 -13.74 -4.05 4.38
N THR A 92 -13.47 -4.47 3.15
CA THR A 92 -13.57 -5.90 2.80
C THR A 92 -12.42 -6.69 3.42
N VAL A 93 -12.66 -7.96 3.72
CA VAL A 93 -11.64 -8.87 4.28
C VAL A 93 -10.41 -8.95 3.36
N ALA A 94 -10.63 -8.95 2.04
CA ALA A 94 -9.55 -8.95 1.06
C ALA A 94 -8.66 -7.70 1.16
N SER A 95 -9.27 -6.52 1.31
CA SER A 95 -8.54 -5.26 1.46
C SER A 95 -7.77 -5.19 2.78
N ILE A 96 -8.34 -5.71 3.88
CA ILE A 96 -7.64 -5.79 5.18
C ILE A 96 -6.43 -6.70 5.05
N LYS A 97 -6.59 -7.90 4.45
CA LYS A 97 -5.50 -8.84 4.25
C LYS A 97 -4.37 -8.24 3.40
N GLN A 98 -4.71 -7.61 2.28
CA GLN A 98 -3.73 -6.95 1.43
C GLN A 98 -2.98 -5.82 2.16
N ALA A 99 -3.67 -5.06 3.01
CA ALA A 99 -3.04 -4.02 3.82
C ALA A 99 -2.10 -4.60 4.87
N VAL A 100 -2.49 -5.68 5.56
CA VAL A 100 -1.65 -6.41 6.53
C VAL A 100 -0.40 -6.97 5.84
N ASP A 101 -0.57 -7.66 4.70
CA ASP A 101 0.53 -8.22 3.93
C ASP A 101 1.53 -7.14 3.51
N PHE A 102 1.03 -6.00 3.02
CA PHE A 102 1.87 -4.85 2.68
C PHE A 102 2.62 -4.29 3.89
N LEU A 103 1.93 -4.03 5.00
CA LEU A 103 2.55 -3.49 6.22
C LEU A 103 3.59 -4.45 6.80
N SER A 104 3.38 -5.77 6.68
CA SER A 104 4.34 -6.77 7.11
C SER A 104 5.59 -6.78 6.22
N ASN A 105 5.40 -6.69 4.89
CA ASN A 105 6.52 -6.68 3.93
C ASN A 105 7.37 -5.41 4.02
N GLU A 106 6.74 -4.25 4.26
CA GLU A 106 7.44 -2.97 4.49
C GLU A 106 8.08 -2.88 5.88
N GLY A 107 7.82 -3.85 6.76
CA GLY A 107 8.37 -3.89 8.12
C GLY A 107 7.68 -2.95 9.11
N HIS A 108 6.48 -2.44 8.81
CA HIS A 108 5.69 -1.64 9.75
C HIS A 108 5.07 -2.47 10.86
N ILE A 109 4.78 -3.75 10.58
CA ILE A 109 4.23 -4.70 11.55
C ILE A 109 4.94 -6.05 11.46
N TYR A 110 4.80 -6.87 12.49
CA TYR A 110 5.27 -8.26 12.54
C TYR A 110 4.26 -9.16 13.26
N SER A 111 4.25 -10.44 12.90
CA SER A 111 3.46 -11.47 13.58
C SER A 111 4.11 -11.87 14.91
N THR A 112 3.31 -12.10 15.95
CA THR A 112 3.80 -12.33 17.33
C THR A 112 3.79 -13.83 17.70
N VAL A 113 2.71 -14.27 18.34
CA VAL A 113 2.55 -15.63 18.90
C VAL A 113 2.07 -16.63 17.86
N ASP A 114 1.38 -16.15 16.82
CA ASP A 114 0.91 -16.92 15.68
C ASP A 114 0.79 -16.02 14.44
N ASP A 115 0.38 -16.61 13.32
CA ASP A 115 0.25 -15.93 12.03
C ASP A 115 -0.93 -14.94 11.96
N ASP A 116 -1.84 -14.96 12.95
CA ASP A 116 -3.05 -14.13 12.99
C ASP A 116 -2.94 -12.95 13.98
N HIS A 117 -1.88 -12.88 14.79
CA HIS A 117 -1.63 -11.80 15.76
C HIS A 117 -0.51 -10.86 15.29
N PHE A 118 -0.82 -9.56 15.22
CA PHE A 118 0.09 -8.54 14.69
C PHE A 118 0.45 -7.48 15.73
N LYS A 119 1.71 -7.02 15.69
CA LYS A 119 2.21 -5.86 16.44
C LYS A 119 2.92 -4.88 15.52
N SER A 120 2.94 -3.60 15.89
CA SER A 120 3.71 -2.58 15.19
C SER A 120 5.20 -2.69 15.52
N THR A 121 6.04 -2.46 14.51
CA THR A 121 7.51 -2.37 14.64
C THR A 121 7.97 -1.01 15.16
N ASP A 122 7.08 -0.02 15.19
CA ASP A 122 7.34 1.27 15.83
C ASP A 122 7.70 0.99 17.30
N ALA A 123 8.95 1.25 17.67
CA ALA A 123 9.42 1.07 19.03
C ALA A 123 8.70 2.09 19.93
N ASP A 124 8.05 1.62 20.99
CA ASP A 124 7.62 2.46 22.12
C ASP A 124 8.77 3.35 22.64
#